data_AF-A0A328SEP7-F1
#
_entry.id   AF-A0A328SEP7-F1
#
_cell.length_a   1.000
_cell.length_b   1.000
_cell.length_c   1.000
_cell.angle_alpha   90.00
_cell.angle_beta   90.00
_cell.angle_gamma   90.00
#
_symmetry.space_group_name_H-M   'P 1'
#
loop_
_entity.id
_entity.type
_entity.pdbx_description
1 polymer ?
#
loop_
_entity_poly.entity_id
_entity_poly.type
_entity_poly.pdbx_seq_one_letter_code
_entity_poly.pdbx_strand_id
1 'polypeptide(L)'
;MNIQDKITLHVGLDDTDSTEGMCTTYLTHIILNKLEEIGINAIGYPRLIRLNPFARYKTRGNGALSFVVEIDKAQIETVKRIVLENVEKYSMFDGVNTNPGVIFYEGSITDTMREYAINAIYDIYTIEYAEEFAKKNNIEYHKFKKGRGIIGSIAAISIDLDDVTYECLAYRMPENYGTKRKLDEDSIFRMNDETYPETFENIDFEQNYAAIEPHTPCPVLYGIRANNPQILEKARKIVVSYEDIEGYRIFETNQHTDMHIQRNVPIRDMKNTSCYEFSC
;
A
#
# COMPACT_ATOMS: atom_id res chain seq x y z
N MET A 1 29.56 -26.63 4.87
CA MET A 1 28.27 -25.95 5.11
C MET A 1 28.46 -24.54 4.61
N ASN A 2 27.95 -24.22 3.41
CA ASN A 2 27.92 -22.84 2.96
C ASN A 2 26.93 -22.13 3.86
N ILE A 3 27.42 -21.23 4.71
CA ILE A 3 26.57 -20.23 5.36
C ILE A 3 26.08 -19.39 4.18
N GLN A 4 24.85 -19.65 3.73
CA GLN A 4 24.18 -18.75 2.81
C GLN A 4 24.04 -17.43 3.55
N ASP A 5 24.75 -16.40 3.10
CA ASP A 5 24.60 -15.02 3.55
C ASP A 5 23.19 -14.56 3.14
N LYS A 6 22.20 -14.98 3.91
CA LYS A 6 20.85 -14.48 3.80
C LYS A 6 20.83 -13.02 4.22
N ILE A 7 20.10 -12.22 3.46
CA ILE A 7 19.90 -10.80 3.73
C ILE A 7 18.41 -10.50 3.79
N THR A 8 18.07 -9.47 4.56
CA THR A 8 16.73 -8.88 4.57
C THR A 8 16.72 -7.71 3.61
N LEU A 9 15.89 -7.80 2.57
CA LEU A 9 15.70 -6.76 1.57
C LEU A 9 14.30 -6.15 1.72
N HIS A 10 14.26 -4.87 2.04
CA HIS A 10 13.04 -4.07 2.04
C HIS A 10 12.83 -3.47 0.66
N VAL A 11 11.60 -3.57 0.14
CA VAL A 11 11.19 -2.99 -1.14
C VAL A 11 10.05 -2.02 -0.87
N GLY A 12 10.17 -0.78 -1.36
CA GLY A 12 9.12 0.23 -1.30
C GLY A 12 8.71 0.70 -2.69
N LEU A 13 7.42 0.97 -2.88
CA LEU A 13 6.78 1.31 -4.15
C LEU A 13 5.72 2.40 -3.92
N ASP A 14 5.74 3.46 -4.71
CA ASP A 14 4.71 4.51 -4.63
C ASP A 14 4.56 5.27 -5.96
N ASP A 15 3.43 5.95 -6.11
CA ASP A 15 3.06 6.81 -7.25
C ASP A 15 3.10 6.08 -8.61
N THR A 16 2.72 4.79 -8.59
CA THR A 16 2.67 3.90 -9.76
C THR A 16 1.32 3.94 -10.49
N ASP A 17 0.28 4.42 -9.80
CA ASP A 17 -1.09 4.46 -10.28
C ASP A 17 -1.45 5.78 -10.99
N SER A 18 -2.57 5.78 -11.70
CA SER A 18 -3.14 6.97 -12.33
C SER A 18 -4.66 6.99 -12.14
N THR A 19 -5.28 8.14 -12.44
CA THR A 19 -6.74 8.28 -12.43
C THR A 19 -7.44 7.46 -13.52
N GLU A 20 -6.68 7.02 -14.54
CA GLU A 20 -7.20 6.38 -15.76
C GLU A 20 -7.12 4.85 -15.70
N GLY A 21 -6.39 4.29 -14.74
CA GLY A 21 -6.28 2.83 -14.54
C GLY A 21 -5.04 2.45 -13.73
N MET A 22 -4.94 1.15 -13.41
CA MET A 22 -3.93 0.57 -12.51
C MET A 22 -4.01 1.03 -11.05
N CYS A 23 -3.37 0.27 -10.16
CA CYS A 23 -3.33 0.55 -8.72
C CYS A 23 -2.01 0.02 -8.16
N THR A 24 -1.35 0.78 -7.28
CA THR A 24 -0.07 0.38 -6.68
C THR A 24 -0.19 -0.94 -5.89
N THR A 25 -1.35 -1.22 -5.30
CA THR A 25 -1.60 -2.50 -4.61
C THR A 25 -1.65 -3.67 -5.59
N TYR A 26 -2.30 -3.50 -6.75
CA TYR A 26 -2.36 -4.52 -7.80
C TYR A 26 -0.98 -4.81 -8.41
N LEU A 27 -0.18 -3.76 -8.65
CA LEU A 27 1.21 -3.93 -9.08
C LEU A 27 2.03 -4.71 -8.05
N THR A 28 1.87 -4.39 -6.76
CA THR A 28 2.52 -5.13 -5.67
C THR A 28 2.06 -6.59 -5.64
N HIS A 29 0.78 -6.87 -5.91
CA HIS A 29 0.27 -8.23 -6.04
C HIS A 29 0.93 -9.00 -7.19
N ILE A 30 1.04 -8.41 -8.38
CA ILE A 30 1.72 -9.03 -9.53
C ILE A 30 3.19 -9.31 -9.22
N ILE A 31 3.91 -8.34 -8.64
CA ILE A 31 5.32 -8.48 -8.30
C ILE A 31 5.51 -9.66 -7.34
N LEU A 32 4.71 -9.72 -6.27
CA LEU A 32 4.83 -10.78 -5.28
C LEU A 32 4.46 -12.16 -5.85
N ASN A 33 3.42 -12.28 -6.70
CA ASN A 33 3.11 -13.54 -7.39
C ASN A 33 4.32 -14.05 -8.20
N LYS A 34 5.00 -13.15 -8.93
CA LYS A 34 6.20 -13.51 -9.72
C LYS A 34 7.40 -13.90 -8.86
N LEU A 35 7.55 -13.30 -7.68
CA LEU A 35 8.57 -13.70 -6.72
C LEU A 35 8.24 -15.08 -6.12
N GLU A 36 6.98 -15.32 -5.79
CA GLU A 36 6.48 -16.59 -5.25
C GLU A 36 6.69 -17.74 -6.25
N GLU A 37 6.48 -17.50 -7.55
CA GLU A 37 6.76 -18.46 -8.65
C GLU A 37 8.22 -18.95 -8.69
N ILE A 38 9.17 -18.12 -8.24
CA ILE A 38 10.60 -18.48 -8.16
C ILE A 38 11.04 -18.85 -6.74
N GLY A 39 10.08 -19.09 -5.83
CA GLY A 39 10.32 -19.54 -4.46
C GLY A 39 10.71 -18.44 -3.47
N ILE A 40 10.55 -17.17 -3.82
CA ILE A 40 10.81 -16.02 -2.94
C ILE A 40 9.48 -15.53 -2.37
N ASN A 41 9.27 -15.74 -1.08
CA ASN A 41 8.07 -15.30 -0.38
C ASN A 41 8.36 -14.04 0.45
N ALA A 42 7.38 -13.15 0.55
CA ALA A 42 7.46 -12.03 1.48
C ALA A 42 7.46 -12.53 2.94
N ILE A 43 8.16 -11.80 3.79
CA ILE A 43 8.07 -11.95 5.25
C ILE A 43 6.79 -11.26 5.70
N GLY A 44 5.84 -12.02 6.23
CA GLY A 44 4.56 -11.49 6.69
C GLY A 44 3.70 -10.95 5.53
N TYR A 45 2.88 -9.95 5.82
CA TYR A 45 2.03 -9.29 4.82
C TYR A 45 2.77 -8.11 4.18
N PRO A 46 2.57 -7.84 2.87
CA PRO A 46 2.94 -6.54 2.33
C PRO A 46 2.16 -5.43 3.05
N ARG A 47 2.72 -4.23 3.07
CA ARG A 47 2.18 -3.09 3.82
C ARG A 47 1.58 -2.07 2.87
N LEU A 48 0.43 -1.53 3.23
CA LEU A 48 -0.24 -0.40 2.57
C LEU A 48 -0.29 0.78 3.54
N ILE A 49 0.60 1.75 3.33
CA ILE A 49 0.81 2.87 4.24
C ILE A 49 0.20 4.13 3.64
N ARG A 50 -0.82 4.67 4.31
CA ARG A 50 -1.40 5.98 4.03
C ARG A 50 -0.50 7.07 4.60
N LEU A 51 -0.11 7.99 3.73
CA LEU A 51 0.72 9.15 4.05
C LEU A 51 -0.15 10.38 4.30
N ASN A 52 0.46 11.57 4.37
CA ASN A 52 -0.24 12.82 4.66
C ASN A 52 -1.47 13.03 3.75
N PRO A 53 -2.70 13.13 4.30
CA PRO A 53 -3.90 13.28 3.48
C PRO A 53 -3.97 14.63 2.75
N PHE A 54 -3.17 15.63 3.11
CA PHE A 54 -3.13 16.94 2.45
C PHE A 54 -2.10 17.06 1.33
N ALA A 55 -1.38 15.99 0.99
CA ALA A 55 -0.43 16.00 -0.12
C ALA A 55 -1.11 16.46 -1.43
N ARG A 56 -0.51 17.48 -2.08
CA ARG A 56 -1.09 18.14 -3.27
C ARG A 56 -1.16 17.21 -4.48
N TYR A 57 -0.09 16.47 -4.70
CA TYR A 57 0.03 15.53 -5.81
C TYR A 57 -0.05 14.11 -5.25
N LYS A 58 -1.28 13.69 -4.98
CA LYS A 58 -1.60 12.35 -4.48
C LYS A 58 -2.50 11.62 -5.47
N THR A 59 -2.33 10.32 -5.55
CA THR A 59 -3.39 9.44 -6.07
C THR A 59 -4.48 9.29 -5.00
N ARG A 60 -5.58 8.61 -5.33
CA ARG A 60 -6.72 8.52 -4.40
C ARG A 60 -6.28 7.82 -3.11
N GLY A 61 -6.22 8.60 -2.02
CA GLY A 61 -5.84 8.16 -0.70
C GLY A 61 -4.33 8.11 -0.39
N ASN A 62 -3.45 8.68 -1.23
CA ASN A 62 -2.01 8.89 -0.92
C ASN A 62 -1.31 7.69 -0.24
N GLY A 63 -1.37 6.51 -0.88
CA GLY A 63 -0.89 5.26 -0.30
C GLY A 63 0.38 4.74 -0.96
N ALA A 64 1.40 4.46 -0.15
CA ALA A 64 2.63 3.80 -0.56
C ALA A 64 2.67 2.36 -0.06
N LEU A 65 3.36 1.51 -0.81
CA LEU A 65 3.40 0.06 -0.59
C LEU A 65 4.81 -0.35 -0.18
N SER A 66 4.91 -1.36 0.68
CA SER A 66 6.19 -2.02 0.93
C SER A 66 6.03 -3.51 1.17
N PHE A 67 7.11 -4.25 0.99
CA PHE A 67 7.21 -5.64 1.41
C PHE A 67 8.67 -5.97 1.72
N VAL A 68 8.88 -7.05 2.46
CA VAL A 68 10.21 -7.50 2.87
C VAL A 68 10.42 -8.93 2.41
N VAL A 69 11.61 -9.26 1.89
CA VAL A 69 11.99 -10.63 1.54
C VAL A 69 13.29 -11.01 2.23
N GLU A 70 13.39 -12.28 2.63
CA GLU A 70 14.65 -12.88 3.06
C GLU A 70 15.22 -13.70 1.90
N ILE A 71 16.38 -13.30 1.38
CA ILE A 71 16.95 -13.87 0.15
C ILE A 71 18.46 -14.05 0.27
N ASP A 72 19.02 -14.92 -0.57
CA ASP A 72 20.47 -14.99 -0.74
C ASP A 72 20.97 -13.74 -1.48
N LYS A 73 22.19 -13.28 -1.18
CA LYS A 73 22.82 -12.16 -1.91
C LYS A 73 22.79 -12.32 -3.43
N ALA A 74 22.91 -13.55 -3.94
CA ALA A 74 22.85 -13.85 -5.37
C ALA A 74 21.47 -13.56 -6.02
N GLN A 75 20.40 -13.52 -5.22
CA GLN A 75 19.03 -13.29 -5.69
C GLN A 75 18.64 -11.80 -5.71
N ILE A 76 19.42 -10.90 -5.10
CA ILE A 76 19.13 -9.46 -4.99
C ILE A 76 18.81 -8.85 -6.36
N GLU A 77 19.71 -9.04 -7.33
CA GLU A 77 19.54 -8.47 -8.67
C GLU A 77 18.34 -9.09 -9.41
N THR A 78 17.98 -10.34 -9.09
CA THR A 78 16.76 -10.96 -9.64
C THR A 78 15.51 -10.30 -9.09
N VAL A 79 15.44 -10.07 -7.77
CA VAL A 79 14.32 -9.37 -7.13
C VAL A 79 14.20 -7.94 -7.66
N LYS A 80 15.31 -7.19 -7.69
CA LYS A 80 15.32 -5.82 -8.23
C LYS A 80 14.83 -5.78 -9.67
N ARG A 81 15.34 -6.67 -10.51
CA ARG A 81 14.92 -6.77 -11.92
C ARG A 81 13.43 -7.05 -12.06
N ILE A 82 12.89 -8.03 -11.32
CA ILE A 82 11.45 -8.34 -11.36
C ILE A 82 10.65 -7.10 -10.93
N VAL A 83 11.02 -6.44 -9.85
CA VAL A 83 10.31 -5.25 -9.37
C VAL A 83 10.35 -4.14 -10.42
N LEU A 84 11.53 -3.78 -10.91
CA LEU A 84 11.72 -2.68 -11.87
C LEU A 84 11.06 -2.95 -13.21
N GLU A 85 11.18 -4.16 -13.78
CA GLU A 85 10.54 -4.54 -15.04
C GLU A 85 9.01 -4.48 -14.93
N ASN A 86 8.43 -4.88 -13.79
CA ASN A 86 6.98 -4.79 -13.59
C ASN A 86 6.52 -3.34 -13.36
N VAL A 87 7.28 -2.54 -12.62
CA VAL A 87 6.98 -1.11 -12.47
C VAL A 87 7.04 -0.43 -13.84
N GLU A 88 8.04 -0.72 -14.66
CA GLU A 88 8.13 -0.19 -16.02
C GLU A 88 6.97 -0.66 -16.92
N LYS A 89 6.60 -1.94 -16.83
CA LYS A 89 5.54 -2.50 -17.68
C LYS A 89 4.13 -2.01 -17.32
N TYR A 90 3.83 -1.88 -16.03
CA TYR A 90 2.46 -1.67 -15.54
C TYR A 90 2.21 -0.25 -15.01
N SER A 91 3.25 0.56 -14.79
CA SER A 91 3.03 1.96 -14.42
C SER A 91 2.44 2.73 -15.60
N MET A 92 1.44 3.55 -15.30
CA MET A 92 0.78 4.39 -16.29
C MET A 92 1.64 5.62 -16.62
N PHE A 93 2.70 5.43 -17.41
CA PHE A 93 3.61 6.52 -17.79
C PHE A 93 2.96 7.60 -18.67
N ASP A 94 1.78 7.37 -19.22
CA ASP A 94 1.03 8.42 -19.93
C ASP A 94 0.33 9.39 -18.97
N GLY A 95 0.13 9.00 -17.70
CA GLY A 95 -0.44 9.86 -16.67
C GLY A 95 0.51 11.00 -16.29
N VAL A 96 0.08 12.26 -16.48
CA VAL A 96 0.88 13.46 -16.19
C VAL A 96 1.38 13.51 -14.73
N ASN A 97 0.57 12.97 -13.81
CA ASN A 97 0.87 13.00 -12.37
C ASN A 97 1.51 11.72 -11.84
N THR A 98 1.65 10.66 -12.62
CA THR A 98 2.26 9.38 -12.19
C THR A 98 3.79 9.49 -12.29
N ASN A 99 4.50 9.56 -11.16
CA ASN A 99 5.97 9.68 -11.09
C ASN A 99 6.54 8.59 -10.16
N PRO A 100 6.57 7.32 -10.62
CA PRO A 100 6.88 6.18 -9.78
C PRO A 100 8.24 6.28 -9.11
N GLY A 101 8.29 5.87 -7.84
CA GLY A 101 9.53 5.65 -7.11
C GLY A 101 9.57 4.23 -6.59
N VAL A 102 10.76 3.62 -6.69
CA VAL A 102 11.05 2.30 -6.14
C VAL A 102 12.28 2.45 -5.26
N ILE A 103 12.26 1.85 -4.08
CA ILE A 103 13.43 1.81 -3.22
C ILE A 103 13.76 0.37 -2.83
N PHE A 104 15.06 0.14 -2.62
CA PHE A 104 15.61 -1.10 -2.11
C PHE A 104 16.52 -0.76 -0.93
N TYR A 105 16.33 -1.44 0.19
CA TYR A 105 17.15 -1.24 1.38
C TYR A 105 17.54 -2.57 2.01
N GLU A 106 18.84 -2.79 2.17
CA GLU A 106 19.41 -3.96 2.82
C GLU A 106 19.72 -3.65 4.28
N GLY A 107 19.26 -4.50 5.19
CA GLY A 107 19.57 -4.40 6.62
C GLY A 107 18.42 -3.84 7.46
N SER A 108 18.73 -3.43 8.69
CA SER A 108 17.74 -3.02 9.68
C SER A 108 17.34 -1.55 9.53
N ILE A 109 16.04 -1.27 9.54
CA ILE A 109 15.50 0.09 9.56
C ILE A 109 16.05 0.88 10.75
N THR A 110 16.62 2.05 10.47
CA THR A 110 17.23 2.95 11.47
C THR A 110 16.21 3.91 12.07
N ASP A 111 16.53 4.53 13.20
CA ASP A 111 15.64 5.52 13.83
C ASP A 111 15.48 6.78 12.96
N THR A 112 16.52 7.17 12.23
CA THR A 112 16.44 8.27 11.25
C THR A 112 15.41 7.98 10.15
N MET A 113 15.29 6.72 9.73
CA MET A 113 14.31 6.28 8.73
C MET A 113 12.89 6.27 9.33
N ARG A 114 12.72 5.83 10.57
CA ARG A 114 11.44 5.91 11.29
C ARG A 114 10.96 7.36 11.44
N GLU A 115 11.87 8.25 11.85
CA GLU A 115 11.60 9.69 11.95
C GLU A 115 11.19 10.29 10.61
N TYR A 116 11.86 9.90 9.51
CA TYR A 116 11.46 10.32 8.17
C TYR A 116 10.01 9.89 7.86
N ALA A 117 9.65 8.65 8.15
CA ALA A 117 8.33 8.12 7.83
C ALA A 117 7.21 8.79 8.64
N ILE A 118 7.41 8.97 9.94
CA ILE A 118 6.44 9.67 10.82
C ILE A 118 6.22 11.09 10.30
N ASN A 119 7.31 11.81 10.00
CA ASN A 119 7.21 13.17 9.51
C ASN A 119 6.61 13.24 8.09
N ALA A 120 6.79 12.24 7.24
CA ALA A 120 6.13 12.16 5.92
C ALA A 120 4.60 12.01 6.03
N ILE A 121 4.08 11.57 7.17
CA ILE A 121 2.64 11.53 7.46
C ILE A 121 2.13 12.91 7.91
N TYR A 122 2.97 13.71 8.59
CA TYR A 122 2.59 14.99 9.19
C TYR A 122 2.92 16.23 8.36
N ASP A 123 3.96 16.15 7.53
CA ASP A 123 4.52 17.23 6.74
C ASP A 123 4.54 16.87 5.25
N ILE A 124 4.90 17.85 4.41
CA ILE A 124 5.03 17.70 2.96
C ILE A 124 6.50 17.73 2.58
N TYR A 125 6.99 16.63 2.02
CA TYR A 125 8.38 16.52 1.57
C TYR A 125 8.55 16.88 0.09
N THR A 126 9.77 17.33 -0.25
CA THR A 126 10.21 17.52 -1.62
C THR A 126 10.96 16.30 -2.13
N ILE A 127 11.07 16.16 -3.44
CA ILE A 127 11.82 15.06 -4.07
C ILE A 127 13.30 15.19 -3.72
N GLU A 128 13.84 16.41 -3.74
CA GLU A 128 15.24 16.70 -3.43
C GLU A 128 15.60 16.26 -2.00
N TYR A 129 14.73 16.57 -1.03
CA TYR A 129 14.92 16.13 0.35
C TYR A 129 14.95 14.61 0.48
N ALA A 130 14.04 13.90 -0.21
CA ALA A 130 14.00 12.45 -0.20
C ALA A 130 15.24 11.82 -0.85
N GLU A 131 15.77 12.40 -1.93
CA GLU A 131 17.01 11.95 -2.56
C GLU A 131 18.24 12.14 -1.68
N GLU A 132 18.36 13.31 -1.03
CA GLU A 132 19.44 13.57 -0.08
C GLU A 132 19.37 12.62 1.11
N PHE A 133 18.16 12.38 1.63
CA PHE A 133 17.93 11.43 2.69
C PHE A 133 18.32 10.00 2.27
N ALA A 134 17.91 9.55 1.09
CA ALA A 134 18.23 8.23 0.57
C ALA A 134 19.75 8.03 0.44
N LYS A 135 20.46 9.00 -0.16
CA LYS A 135 21.92 8.97 -0.30
C LYS A 135 22.62 8.91 1.06
N LYS A 136 22.18 9.72 2.03
CA LYS A 136 22.79 9.78 3.37
C LYS A 136 22.61 8.47 4.15
N ASN A 137 21.53 7.75 3.92
CA ASN A 137 21.19 6.52 4.65
C ASN A 137 21.45 5.23 3.82
N ASN A 138 22.18 5.32 2.70
CA ASN A 138 22.48 4.19 1.81
C ASN A 138 21.23 3.44 1.32
N ILE A 139 20.14 4.18 1.06
CA ILE A 139 18.93 3.64 0.45
C ILE A 139 19.11 3.70 -1.07
N GLU A 140 19.05 2.54 -1.72
CA GLU A 140 19.04 2.49 -3.18
C GLU A 140 17.64 2.90 -3.66
N TYR A 141 17.59 3.79 -4.65
CA TYR A 141 16.33 4.27 -5.22
C TYR A 141 16.39 4.33 -6.73
N HIS A 142 15.26 4.01 -7.35
CA HIS A 142 15.03 4.10 -8.79
C HIS A 142 13.84 5.02 -9.04
N LYS A 143 14.06 5.99 -9.93
CA LYS A 143 13.05 6.99 -10.29
C LYS A 143 12.57 6.73 -11.70
N PHE A 144 11.25 6.75 -11.87
CA PHE A 144 10.65 6.88 -13.18
C PHE A 144 10.07 8.30 -13.31
N LYS A 145 10.34 8.96 -14.45
CA LYS A 145 10.06 10.40 -14.65
C LYS A 145 10.68 11.26 -13.54
N LYS A 146 9.88 12.04 -12.79
CA LYS A 146 10.36 12.88 -11.69
C LYS A 146 10.70 12.05 -10.44
N GLY A 147 10.14 10.84 -10.31
CA GLY A 147 10.36 9.95 -9.17
C GLY A 147 9.83 10.48 -7.85
N ARG A 148 8.63 11.08 -7.82
CA ARG A 148 8.02 11.57 -6.58
C ARG A 148 7.74 10.44 -5.59
N GLY A 149 7.41 9.25 -6.09
CA GLY A 149 7.14 8.07 -5.28
C GLY A 149 8.30 7.63 -4.36
N ILE A 150 9.52 8.16 -4.51
CA ILE A 150 10.59 7.86 -3.55
C ILE A 150 10.21 8.32 -2.14
N ILE A 151 9.43 9.40 -2.00
CA ILE A 151 8.98 9.94 -0.72
C ILE A 151 8.15 8.88 0.02
N GLY A 152 7.09 8.40 -0.62
CA GLY A 152 6.23 7.40 -0.01
C GLY A 152 6.90 6.04 0.12
N SER A 153 7.75 5.67 -0.83
CA SER A 153 8.48 4.39 -0.77
C SER A 153 9.42 4.30 0.43
N ILE A 154 10.17 5.38 0.74
CA ILE A 154 11.01 5.45 1.94
C ILE A 154 10.13 5.38 3.19
N ALA A 155 9.03 6.16 3.23
CA ALA A 155 8.13 6.15 4.37
C ALA A 155 7.50 4.76 4.61
N ALA A 156 7.07 4.07 3.55
CA ALA A 156 6.42 2.78 3.63
C ALA A 156 7.32 1.64 4.14
N ILE A 157 8.62 1.65 3.82
CA ILE A 157 9.54 0.66 4.40
C ILE A 157 9.93 0.99 5.84
N SER A 158 9.84 2.26 6.23
CA SER A 158 10.47 2.76 7.45
C SER A 158 9.50 3.02 8.61
N ILE A 159 8.20 3.12 8.34
CA ILE A 159 7.21 3.39 9.38
C ILE A 159 7.08 2.20 10.31
N ASP A 160 7.05 2.45 11.62
CA ASP A 160 6.61 1.46 12.62
C ASP A 160 5.13 1.71 12.92
N LEU A 161 4.35 0.64 13.05
CA LEU A 161 2.91 0.73 13.32
C LEU A 161 2.63 0.26 14.74
N ASP A 162 2.16 1.19 15.57
CA ASP A 162 1.73 0.90 16.95
C ASP A 162 0.30 0.35 16.99
N ASP A 163 -0.51 0.72 16.00
CA ASP A 163 -1.86 0.22 15.76
C ASP A 163 -1.97 -0.18 14.28
N VAL A 164 -2.64 -1.29 14.01
CA VAL A 164 -2.66 -1.94 12.70
C VAL A 164 -4.07 -2.43 12.37
N THR A 165 -4.44 -2.24 11.11
CA THR A 165 -5.59 -2.91 10.52
C THR A 165 -5.16 -3.62 9.24
N TYR A 166 -5.98 -4.55 8.77
CA TYR A 166 -5.68 -5.36 7.60
C TYR A 166 -6.73 -5.11 6.52
N GLU A 167 -6.30 -5.03 5.26
CA GLU A 167 -7.20 -4.87 4.10
C GLU A 167 -6.95 -6.01 3.10
N CYS A 168 -7.97 -6.84 2.85
CA CYS A 168 -7.96 -7.85 1.80
C CYS A 168 -8.49 -7.23 0.51
N LEU A 169 -7.63 -7.06 -0.48
CA LEU A 169 -8.01 -6.58 -1.81
C LEU A 169 -8.11 -7.76 -2.77
N ALA A 170 -9.28 -7.94 -3.38
CA ALA A 170 -9.47 -8.85 -4.50
C ALA A 170 -9.33 -8.09 -5.83
N TYR A 171 -8.79 -8.73 -6.86
CA TYR A 171 -8.52 -8.13 -8.16
C TYR A 171 -9.33 -8.80 -9.27
N ARG A 172 -9.81 -8.00 -10.22
CA ARG A 172 -10.61 -8.45 -11.37
C ARG A 172 -9.72 -8.83 -12.52
N MET A 173 -10.19 -9.73 -13.37
CA MET A 173 -9.54 -9.99 -14.66
C MET A 173 -9.47 -8.71 -15.53
N PRO A 174 -8.40 -8.52 -16.33
CA PRO A 174 -8.20 -7.31 -17.15
C PRO A 174 -9.35 -6.95 -18.09
N GLU A 175 -10.05 -7.93 -18.64
CA GLU A 175 -11.21 -7.77 -19.52
C GLU A 175 -12.39 -7.04 -18.84
N ASN A 176 -12.41 -7.00 -17.50
CA ASN A 176 -13.46 -6.39 -16.72
C ASN A 176 -13.13 -4.95 -16.25
N TYR A 177 -11.94 -4.42 -16.54
CA TYR A 177 -11.54 -3.07 -16.17
C TYR A 177 -12.48 -2.01 -16.76
N GLY A 178 -12.80 -0.98 -15.97
CA GLY A 178 -13.75 0.09 -16.37
C GLY A 178 -15.22 -0.32 -16.44
N THR A 179 -15.55 -1.62 -16.37
CA THR A 179 -16.93 -2.10 -16.35
C THR A 179 -17.53 -2.07 -14.94
N LYS A 180 -18.86 -2.09 -14.82
CA LYS A 180 -19.53 -2.23 -13.52
C LYS A 180 -19.14 -3.57 -12.88
N ARG A 181 -18.83 -3.55 -11.58
CA ARG A 181 -18.52 -4.77 -10.81
C ARG A 181 -19.77 -5.62 -10.65
N LYS A 182 -19.57 -6.93 -10.65
CA LYS A 182 -20.66 -7.91 -10.55
C LYS A 182 -20.48 -8.68 -9.24
N LEU A 183 -20.90 -8.04 -8.15
CA LEU A 183 -20.91 -8.63 -6.81
C LEU A 183 -22.34 -8.93 -6.38
N ASP A 184 -22.51 -10.02 -5.63
CA ASP A 184 -23.77 -10.34 -4.99
C ASP A 184 -23.94 -9.54 -3.71
N GLU A 185 -24.83 -8.56 -3.73
CA GLU A 185 -25.04 -7.65 -2.60
C GLU A 185 -25.48 -8.39 -1.34
N ASP A 186 -26.43 -9.32 -1.44
CA ASP A 186 -26.91 -10.15 -0.32
C ASP A 186 -25.76 -10.92 0.36
N SER A 187 -24.78 -11.42 -0.41
CA SER A 187 -23.59 -12.05 0.15
C SER A 187 -22.72 -11.09 0.98
N ILE A 188 -22.66 -9.81 0.60
CA ILE A 188 -21.89 -8.78 1.32
C ILE A 188 -22.59 -8.43 2.63
N PHE A 189 -23.92 -8.29 2.61
CA PHE A 189 -24.71 -8.11 3.83
C PHE A 189 -24.53 -9.28 4.80
N ARG A 190 -24.65 -10.52 4.30
CA ARG A 190 -24.37 -11.72 5.10
C ARG A 190 -22.93 -11.75 5.63
N MET A 191 -21.95 -11.40 4.81
CA MET A 191 -20.55 -11.34 5.22
C MET A 191 -20.35 -10.36 6.39
N ASN A 192 -20.96 -9.18 6.31
CA ASN A 192 -20.92 -8.19 7.39
C ASN A 192 -21.55 -8.76 8.67
N ASP A 193 -22.75 -9.32 8.60
CA ASP A 193 -23.44 -9.88 9.77
C ASP A 193 -22.65 -11.01 10.45
N GLU A 194 -21.91 -11.80 9.67
CA GLU A 194 -21.13 -12.95 10.16
C GLU A 194 -19.73 -12.61 10.67
N THR A 195 -19.22 -11.42 10.36
CA THR A 195 -17.82 -11.06 10.63
C THR A 195 -17.64 -9.73 11.35
N TYR A 196 -18.67 -8.90 11.46
CA TYR A 196 -18.68 -7.73 12.32
C TYR A 196 -18.61 -8.15 13.81
N PRO A 197 -17.85 -7.45 14.67
CA PRO A 197 -17.05 -6.24 14.43
C PRO A 197 -15.59 -6.52 14.04
N GLU A 198 -15.21 -7.78 13.79
CA GLU A 198 -13.84 -8.10 13.38
C GLU A 198 -13.51 -7.54 12.00
N THR A 199 -14.49 -7.56 11.08
CA THR A 199 -14.51 -6.71 9.88
C THR A 199 -15.34 -5.45 10.11
N PHE A 200 -15.03 -4.38 9.37
CA PHE A 200 -15.69 -3.10 9.55
C PHE A 200 -15.74 -2.30 8.24
N GLU A 201 -16.58 -1.26 8.22
CA GLU A 201 -16.84 -0.40 7.06
C GLU A 201 -17.23 -1.17 5.78
N ASN A 202 -17.87 -2.33 5.93
CA ASN A 202 -18.30 -3.12 4.78
C ASN A 202 -19.57 -2.57 4.11
N ILE A 203 -20.40 -1.87 4.89
CA ILE A 203 -21.73 -1.38 4.48
C ILE A 203 -21.85 0.07 4.90
N ASP A 204 -22.40 0.89 4.00
CA ASP A 204 -22.93 2.20 4.35
C ASP A 204 -24.41 2.03 4.73
N PHE A 205 -24.69 2.10 6.03
CA PHE A 205 -26.05 1.92 6.55
C PHE A 205 -27.01 3.05 6.19
N GLU A 206 -26.51 4.28 5.93
CA GLU A 206 -27.36 5.42 5.61
C GLU A 206 -27.92 5.29 4.19
N GLN A 207 -27.08 4.83 3.27
CA GLN A 207 -27.41 4.68 1.86
C GLN A 207 -27.78 3.24 1.47
N ASN A 208 -27.68 2.30 2.43
CA ASN A 208 -27.92 0.87 2.27
C ASN A 208 -27.22 0.27 1.04
N TYR A 209 -25.91 0.50 0.91
CA TYR A 209 -25.08 -0.09 -0.16
C TYR A 209 -23.77 -0.67 0.38
N ALA A 210 -23.21 -1.61 -0.40
CA ALA A 210 -21.91 -2.22 -0.14
C ALA A 210 -20.76 -1.21 -0.29
N ALA A 211 -20.10 -0.85 0.82
CA ALA A 211 -18.98 0.09 0.85
C ALA A 211 -17.63 -0.53 0.45
N ILE A 212 -17.56 -1.86 0.33
CA ILE A 212 -16.35 -2.58 -0.09
C ILE A 212 -16.04 -2.43 -1.59
N GLU A 213 -17.00 -1.95 -2.38
CA GLU A 213 -16.87 -1.78 -3.82
C GLU A 213 -16.24 -0.42 -4.19
N PRO A 214 -15.10 -0.38 -4.90
CA PRO A 214 -14.57 0.88 -5.40
C PRO A 214 -15.33 1.37 -6.63
N HIS A 215 -15.75 2.64 -6.63
CA HIS A 215 -16.38 3.30 -7.79
C HIS A 215 -15.35 3.96 -8.71
N THR A 216 -14.38 3.19 -9.20
CA THR A 216 -13.33 3.64 -10.14
C THR A 216 -13.08 2.56 -11.21
N PRO A 217 -12.46 2.90 -12.35
CA PRO A 217 -12.11 1.93 -13.40
C PRO A 217 -10.92 1.00 -13.01
N CYS A 218 -10.49 1.02 -11.75
CA CYS A 218 -9.29 0.32 -11.31
C CYS A 218 -9.44 -1.22 -11.27
N PRO A 219 -8.32 -1.96 -11.14
CA PRO A 219 -8.31 -3.42 -11.05
C PRO A 219 -8.96 -4.04 -9.81
N VAL A 220 -9.19 -3.25 -8.76
CA VAL A 220 -9.71 -3.78 -7.48
C VAL A 220 -11.17 -4.17 -7.64
N LEU A 221 -11.52 -5.42 -7.32
CA LEU A 221 -12.90 -5.90 -7.28
C LEU A 221 -13.61 -5.42 -6.02
N TYR A 222 -13.04 -5.72 -4.85
CA TYR A 222 -13.51 -5.24 -3.56
C TYR A 222 -12.35 -5.16 -2.57
N GLY A 223 -12.56 -4.41 -1.47
CA GLY A 223 -11.66 -4.37 -0.32
C GLY A 223 -12.41 -4.65 0.98
N ILE A 224 -12.00 -5.67 1.75
CA ILE A 224 -12.56 -5.98 3.06
C ILE A 224 -11.54 -5.59 4.13
N ARG A 225 -11.98 -4.83 5.13
CA ARG A 225 -11.13 -4.36 6.23
C ARG A 225 -11.39 -5.14 7.50
N ALA A 226 -10.34 -5.39 8.28
CA ALA A 226 -10.44 -6.10 9.54
C ALA A 226 -9.39 -5.67 10.56
N ASN A 227 -9.69 -5.88 11.83
CA ASN A 227 -8.72 -5.76 12.92
C ASN A 227 -7.78 -6.98 13.00
N ASN A 228 -8.16 -8.09 12.36
CA ASN A 228 -7.43 -9.35 12.40
C ASN A 228 -7.33 -9.95 10.98
N PRO A 229 -6.14 -10.38 10.51
CA PRO A 229 -6.02 -10.94 9.17
C PRO A 229 -6.68 -12.32 9.00
N GLN A 230 -6.91 -13.07 10.09
CA GLN A 230 -7.51 -14.42 10.02
C GLN A 230 -8.99 -14.38 9.63
N ILE A 231 -9.74 -13.34 10.02
CA ILE A 231 -11.16 -13.21 9.65
C ILE A 231 -11.33 -12.88 8.16
N LEU A 232 -10.32 -12.25 7.53
CA LEU A 232 -10.38 -11.85 6.13
C LEU A 232 -10.57 -13.03 5.19
N GLU A 233 -9.97 -14.19 5.50
CA GLU A 233 -10.14 -15.39 4.67
C GLU A 233 -11.55 -15.98 4.79
N LYS A 234 -12.20 -15.87 5.96
CA LYS A 234 -13.62 -16.21 6.12
C LYS A 234 -14.48 -15.22 5.33
N ALA A 235 -14.28 -13.92 5.55
CA ALA A 235 -15.04 -12.86 4.92
C ALA A 235 -14.99 -12.95 3.38
N ARG A 236 -13.78 -13.12 2.82
CA ARG A 236 -13.53 -13.28 1.38
C ARG A 236 -14.28 -14.46 0.77
N LYS A 237 -14.42 -15.58 1.50
CA LYS A 237 -15.15 -16.78 1.04
C LYS A 237 -16.67 -16.60 1.05
N ILE A 238 -17.20 -15.68 1.85
CA ILE A 238 -18.65 -15.41 1.91
C ILE A 238 -19.08 -14.52 0.75
N VAL A 239 -18.25 -13.54 0.37
CA VAL A 239 -18.53 -12.62 -0.75
C VAL A 239 -18.57 -13.38 -2.06
N VAL A 240 -19.70 -13.31 -2.76
CA VAL A 240 -19.91 -13.95 -4.05
C VAL A 240 -19.68 -12.94 -5.17
N SER A 241 -18.87 -13.32 -6.14
CA SER A 241 -18.66 -12.56 -7.37
C SER A 241 -19.22 -13.33 -8.58
N TYR A 242 -19.90 -12.60 -9.47
CA TYR A 242 -20.41 -13.10 -10.74
C TYR A 242 -19.44 -12.84 -11.91
N GLU A 243 -18.19 -12.56 -11.59
CA GLU A 243 -17.07 -12.43 -12.52
C GLU A 243 -15.83 -13.09 -11.93
N ASP A 244 -14.89 -13.44 -12.81
CA ASP A 244 -13.67 -14.13 -12.38
C ASP A 244 -12.75 -13.20 -11.59
N ILE A 245 -12.23 -13.75 -10.49
CA ILE A 245 -11.27 -13.09 -9.60
C ILE A 245 -9.88 -13.55 -10.02
N GLU A 246 -9.03 -12.61 -10.44
CA GLU A 246 -7.65 -12.89 -10.83
C GLU A 246 -6.83 -13.40 -9.63
N GLY A 247 -7.04 -12.75 -8.48
CA GLY A 247 -6.36 -13.08 -7.25
C GLY A 247 -6.76 -12.13 -6.13
N TYR A 248 -6.15 -12.32 -4.97
CA TYR A 248 -6.31 -11.41 -3.84
C TYR A 248 -5.00 -11.28 -3.07
N ARG A 249 -4.90 -10.24 -2.25
CA ARG A 249 -3.78 -10.06 -1.33
C ARG A 249 -4.24 -9.32 -0.08
N ILE A 250 -3.76 -9.79 1.07
CA ILE A 250 -3.97 -9.13 2.36
C ILE A 250 -2.80 -8.18 2.59
N PHE A 251 -3.12 -6.94 2.93
CA PHE A 251 -2.15 -5.92 3.30
C PHE A 251 -2.28 -5.59 4.79
N GLU A 252 -1.15 -5.38 5.45
CA GLU A 252 -1.10 -4.72 6.75
C GLU A 252 -1.07 -3.20 6.54
N THR A 253 -1.85 -2.46 7.31
CA THR A 253 -2.14 -1.05 6.99
C THR A 253 -2.19 -0.18 8.24
N ASN A 254 -2.03 1.14 8.05
CA ASN A 254 -2.31 2.16 9.06
C ASN A 254 -3.66 2.84 8.83
N GLN A 255 -4.57 2.21 8.09
CA GLN A 255 -5.90 2.75 7.86
C GLN A 255 -6.75 2.61 9.14
N HIS A 256 -7.58 3.61 9.44
CA HIS A 256 -8.48 3.61 10.61
C HIS A 256 -7.78 3.56 11.98
N THR A 257 -6.53 3.99 12.05
CA THR A 257 -5.74 4.03 13.29
C THR A 257 -5.49 5.47 13.80
N ASP A 258 -6.04 6.47 13.10
CA ASP A 258 -5.79 7.89 13.37
C ASP A 258 -4.31 8.30 13.39
N MET A 259 -3.42 7.50 12.78
CA MET A 259 -1.96 7.75 12.79
C MET A 259 -1.56 9.16 12.31
N HIS A 260 -2.38 9.74 11.43
CA HIS A 260 -2.17 11.07 10.85
C HIS A 260 -2.63 12.24 11.74
N ILE A 261 -3.33 11.96 12.85
CA ILE A 261 -3.83 12.95 13.81
C ILE A 261 -2.76 13.25 14.85
N GLN A 262 -2.35 14.52 14.95
CA GLN A 262 -1.40 14.98 15.96
C GLN A 262 -2.13 15.47 17.20
N ARG A 263 -1.67 15.04 18.38
CA ARG A 263 -2.21 15.42 19.69
C ARG A 263 -1.32 16.43 20.39
N ASN A 264 -1.90 17.25 21.26
CA ASN A 264 -1.17 18.20 22.12
C ASN A 264 -0.32 19.26 21.37
N VAL A 265 -0.66 19.57 20.12
CA VAL A 265 0.02 20.62 19.36
C VAL A 265 -0.58 21.99 19.71
N PRO A 266 0.23 22.98 20.16
CA PRO A 266 -0.28 24.32 20.42
C PRO A 266 -0.86 24.94 19.15
N ILE A 267 -1.98 25.66 19.26
CA ILE A 267 -2.68 26.28 18.13
C ILE A 267 -1.73 27.13 17.26
N ARG A 268 -0.79 27.86 17.89
CA ARG A 268 0.19 28.70 17.19
C ARG A 268 1.15 27.92 16.27
N ASP A 269 1.33 26.62 16.53
CA ASP A 269 2.27 25.73 15.84
C ASP A 269 1.53 24.83 14.81
N MET A 270 0.20 24.93 14.73
CA MET A 270 -0.61 24.18 13.76
C MET A 270 -0.40 24.67 12.33
N LYS A 271 -0.40 23.73 11.38
CA LYS A 271 -0.23 23.97 9.94
C LYS A 271 -1.50 23.58 9.18
N ASN A 272 -1.80 24.28 8.10
CA ASN A 272 -2.96 24.00 7.24
C ASN A 272 -2.89 22.63 6.51
N THR A 273 -1.74 21.95 6.54
CA THR A 273 -1.48 20.70 5.82
C THR A 273 -1.32 19.50 6.76
N SER A 274 -1.95 19.56 7.93
CA SER A 274 -1.82 18.55 8.99
C SER A 274 -3.15 18.36 9.73
N CYS A 275 -3.35 17.20 10.36
CA CYS A 275 -4.54 16.91 11.16
C CYS A 275 -4.21 17.01 12.66
N TYR A 276 -5.15 17.55 13.44
CA TYR A 276 -4.97 17.75 14.89
C TYR A 276 -6.20 17.31 15.66
N GLU A 277 -5.98 16.74 16.84
CA GLU A 277 -6.99 16.59 17.89
C GLU A 277 -6.70 17.62 18.98
N PHE A 278 -7.71 18.39 19.35
CA PHE A 278 -7.64 19.33 20.46
C PHE A 278 -8.96 19.35 21.23
N SER A 279 -8.88 19.49 22.54
CA SER A 279 -10.04 19.67 23.40
C SER A 279 -10.32 21.17 23.56
N CYS A 280 -11.58 21.57 23.41
CA CYS A 280 -12.07 22.92 23.66
C CYS A 280 -12.88 23.00 24.97
#